data_AF-A0A8J3YUQ2-F1
#
_entry.id   AF-A0A8J3YUQ2-F1
#
_cell.length_a   1.000
_cell.length_b   1.000
_cell.length_c   1.000
_cell.angle_alpha   90.00
_cell.angle_beta   90.00
_cell.angle_gamma   90.00
#
_symmetry.space_group_name_H-M   'P 1'
#
loop_
_entity.id
_entity.type
_entity.pdbx_description
1 polymer ?
#
loop_
_entity_poly.entity_id
_entity_poly.type
_entity_poly.pdbx_seq_one_letter_code
_entity_poly.pdbx_strand_id
1 'polypeptide(L)'
;MTWSFESAREPAAFPAGRAEQPPDDPALEHALGPEGALCGIPRARITMYRHLFFPQHPAACPACVKAAAEVPAMPSVQERLHDRVLEAQGGPLRNELLAVLRTGAKIRLWVNGDPMDTLRHVAALERVPEGIREVRRLGVAAVPHDGGEFVVLLPEGGTPFITRAQSS
;
A
#
# COMPACT_ATOMS: atom_id res chain seq x y z
N MET A 1 14.17 -20.11 2.05
CA MET A 1 12.88 -19.76 2.67
C MET A 1 11.81 -19.87 1.61
N THR A 2 10.72 -20.59 1.89
CA THR A 2 9.55 -20.63 1.01
C THR A 2 8.77 -19.32 1.19
N TRP A 3 8.38 -18.68 0.11
CA TRP A 3 7.66 -17.41 0.15
C TRP A 3 6.26 -17.59 0.76
N SER A 4 5.81 -16.61 1.54
CA SER A 4 4.44 -16.50 2.09
C SER A 4 4.07 -15.03 2.32
N PHE A 5 2.78 -14.71 2.45
CA PHE A 5 2.34 -13.36 2.83
C PHE A 5 2.93 -12.91 4.16
N GLU A 6 2.92 -13.79 5.18
CA GLU A 6 3.49 -13.51 6.50
C GLU A 6 4.97 -13.11 6.40
N SER A 7 5.77 -13.87 5.65
CA SER A 7 7.19 -13.55 5.43
C SER A 7 7.44 -12.30 4.60
N ALA A 8 6.42 -11.81 3.87
CA ALA A 8 6.50 -10.64 3.00
C ALA A 8 5.93 -9.37 3.64
N ARG A 9 5.37 -9.44 4.86
CA ARG A 9 4.80 -8.29 5.55
C ARG A 9 5.84 -7.18 5.75
N GLU A 10 5.35 -5.96 5.66
CA GLU A 10 6.16 -4.75 5.73
C GLU A 10 6.18 -4.23 7.17
N PRO A 11 7.29 -3.66 7.68
CA PRO A 11 7.28 -2.96 8.95
C PRO A 11 6.19 -1.90 8.99
N ALA A 12 5.57 -1.71 10.17
CA ALA A 12 4.61 -0.63 10.34
C ALA A 12 5.24 0.72 9.99
N ALA A 13 4.53 1.50 9.18
CA ALA A 13 4.97 2.80 8.71
C ALA A 13 4.27 3.91 9.49
N PHE A 14 5.05 4.88 9.96
CA PHE A 14 4.55 6.03 10.69
C PHE A 14 4.99 7.30 9.97
N PRO A 15 4.15 8.34 9.90
CA PRO A 15 4.63 9.67 9.53
C PRO A 15 5.73 10.12 10.49
N ALA A 16 6.68 10.88 9.98
CA ALA A 16 7.68 11.55 10.78
C ALA A 16 7.14 12.87 11.35
N GLY A 17 7.64 13.29 12.50
CA GLY A 17 7.39 14.62 13.03
C GLY A 17 8.47 15.05 14.02
N ARG A 18 8.46 16.33 14.37
CA ARG A 18 9.43 16.94 15.26
C ARG A 18 8.70 17.65 16.39
N ALA A 19 9.23 17.54 17.60
CA ALA A 19 8.73 18.29 18.74
C ALA A 19 9.03 19.79 18.59
N GLU A 20 8.06 20.63 18.91
CA GLU A 20 8.16 22.08 18.71
C GLU A 20 8.92 22.79 19.84
N GLN A 21 8.83 22.28 21.07
CA GLN A 21 9.33 22.96 22.27
C GLN A 21 9.83 21.99 23.35
N PRO A 22 10.77 22.43 24.22
CA PRO A 22 11.21 21.69 25.40
C PRO A 22 10.05 21.19 26.28
N PRO A 23 10.24 20.11 27.07
CA PRO A 23 11.51 19.42 27.34
C PRO A 23 11.96 18.45 26.24
N ASP A 24 11.15 18.26 25.20
CA ASP A 24 11.43 17.32 24.11
C ASP A 24 12.52 17.86 23.19
N ASP A 25 13.48 17.01 22.80
CA ASP A 25 14.59 17.43 21.95
C ASP A 25 14.10 17.70 20.52
N PRO A 26 14.13 18.97 20.06
CA PRO A 26 13.65 19.29 18.73
C PRO A 26 14.61 18.74 17.66
N ALA A 27 15.82 18.28 17.96
CA ALA A 27 16.68 17.63 16.97
C ALA A 27 16.18 16.23 16.58
N LEU A 28 15.32 15.60 17.39
CA LEU A 28 14.82 14.26 17.17
C LEU A 28 13.59 14.22 16.26
N GLU A 29 13.54 13.18 15.46
CA GLU A 29 12.39 12.79 14.66
C GLU A 29 11.59 11.72 15.42
N HIS A 30 10.28 11.85 15.40
CA HIS A 30 9.34 10.99 16.10
C HIS A 30 8.41 10.27 15.13
N ALA A 31 8.16 8.99 15.40
CA ALA A 31 7.11 8.22 14.74
C ALA A 31 5.74 8.70 15.23
N LEU A 32 4.85 9.12 14.33
CA LEU A 32 3.53 9.61 14.69
C LEU A 32 2.46 8.52 14.57
N GLY A 33 1.77 8.25 15.67
CA GLY A 33 0.51 7.52 15.71
C GLY A 33 -0.71 8.43 15.65
N PRO A 34 -1.91 7.88 15.87
CA PRO A 34 -3.17 8.64 15.84
C PRO A 34 -3.22 9.80 16.85
N GLU A 35 -2.76 9.57 18.08
CA GLU A 35 -2.88 10.52 19.20
C GLU A 35 -1.66 11.45 19.37
N GLY A 36 -0.56 11.19 18.66
CA GLY A 36 0.71 11.88 18.86
C GLY A 36 1.91 11.02 18.49
N ALA A 37 3.10 11.39 18.97
CA ALA A 37 4.27 10.54 18.84
C ALA A 37 4.11 9.25 19.64
N LEU A 38 4.66 8.14 19.13
CA LEU A 38 4.65 6.86 19.86
C LEU A 38 5.37 6.93 21.21
N CYS A 39 6.30 7.88 21.39
CA CYS A 39 6.96 8.14 22.66
C CYS A 39 6.14 8.97 23.66
N GLY A 40 4.89 9.31 23.34
CA GLY A 40 3.97 10.01 24.24
C GLY A 40 3.88 11.53 24.08
N ILE A 41 4.58 12.12 23.10
CA ILE A 41 4.44 13.57 22.83
C ILE A 41 3.07 13.82 22.18
N PRO A 42 2.23 14.70 22.75
CA PRO A 42 0.92 15.00 22.18
C PRO A 42 1.01 15.59 20.78
N ARG A 43 0.07 15.22 19.90
CA ARG A 43 0.04 15.70 18.50
C ARG A 43 0.08 17.23 18.37
N ALA A 44 -0.53 17.95 19.32
CA ALA A 44 -0.56 19.42 19.34
C ALA A 44 0.81 20.08 19.55
N ARG A 45 1.86 19.32 19.90
CA ARG A 45 3.24 19.81 20.12
C ARG A 45 4.21 19.33 19.04
N ILE A 46 3.69 18.79 17.94
CA ILE A 46 4.47 18.16 16.89
C ILE A 46 4.16 18.82 15.54
N THR A 47 5.21 19.28 14.88
CA THR A 47 5.15 19.59 13.45
C THR A 47 5.40 18.32 12.64
N MET A 48 4.42 17.93 11.82
CA MET A 48 4.49 16.71 10.99
C MET A 48 5.26 16.96 9.68
N TYR A 49 6.10 15.99 9.29
CA TYR A 49 6.80 15.99 8.01
C TYR A 49 6.03 15.21 6.93
N ARG A 50 6.42 15.41 5.67
CA ARG A 50 5.81 14.75 4.50
C ARG A 50 6.41 13.37 4.18
N HIS A 51 7.44 12.96 4.90
CA HIS A 51 8.05 11.63 4.77
C HIS A 51 7.70 10.73 5.95
N LEU A 52 8.01 9.45 5.81
CA LEU A 52 7.86 8.46 6.87
C LEU A 52 9.01 8.57 7.88
N PHE A 53 8.76 8.10 9.08
CA PHE A 53 9.77 7.89 10.11
C PHE A 53 10.69 6.75 9.71
N PHE A 54 12.00 6.99 9.76
CA PHE A 54 13.02 6.00 9.45
C PHE A 54 13.75 5.57 10.73
N PRO A 55 13.50 4.37 11.29
CA PRO A 55 14.09 3.93 12.55
C PRO A 55 15.63 3.88 12.55
N GLN A 56 16.23 3.71 11.37
CA GLN A 56 17.68 3.67 11.16
C GLN A 56 18.32 5.07 11.06
N HIS A 57 17.51 6.13 11.03
CA HIS A 57 18.02 7.49 10.89
C HIS A 57 18.72 7.95 12.18
N PRO A 58 19.88 8.63 12.13
CA PRO A 58 20.61 9.04 13.34
C PRO A 58 19.81 9.95 14.28
N ALA A 59 18.88 10.73 13.73
CA ALA A 59 17.99 11.59 14.50
C ALA A 59 16.69 10.90 14.96
N ALA A 60 16.55 9.58 14.75
CA ALA A 60 15.35 8.87 15.18
C ALA A 60 15.26 8.81 16.71
N CYS A 61 14.14 9.25 17.28
CA CYS A 61 13.89 9.14 18.71
C CYS A 61 13.95 7.67 19.17
N PRO A 62 14.85 7.29 20.10
CA PRO A 62 15.03 5.89 20.50
C PRO A 62 13.76 5.24 21.08
N ALA A 63 12.94 6.01 21.79
CA ALA A 63 11.66 5.53 22.31
C ALA A 63 10.67 5.21 21.17
N CYS A 64 10.61 6.06 20.14
CA CYS A 64 9.82 5.80 18.94
C CYS A 64 10.35 4.60 18.14
N VAL A 65 11.67 4.40 18.06
CA VAL A 65 12.27 3.21 17.41
C VAL A 65 11.78 1.93 18.09
N LYS A 66 11.86 1.87 19.43
CA LYS A 66 11.40 0.71 20.20
C LYS A 66 9.90 0.48 20.04
N ALA A 67 9.09 1.53 20.22
CA ALA A 67 7.64 1.41 20.10
C ALA A 67 7.20 1.00 18.69
N ALA A 68 7.83 1.55 17.65
CA ALA A 68 7.52 1.18 16.27
C ALA A 68 7.83 -0.30 15.97
N ALA A 69 8.89 -0.87 16.57
CA ALA A 69 9.24 -2.28 16.40
C ALA A 69 8.26 -3.25 17.09
N GLU A 70 7.50 -2.77 18.07
CA GLU A 70 6.46 -3.55 18.76
C GLU A 70 5.12 -3.52 18.01
N VAL A 71 4.94 -2.62 17.04
CA VAL A 71 3.72 -2.56 16.24
C VAL A 71 3.71 -3.71 15.23
N PRO A 72 2.60 -4.47 15.13
CA PRO A 72 2.49 -5.56 14.16
C PRO A 72 2.82 -5.10 12.74
N ALA A 73 3.57 -5.94 12.03
CA ALA A 73 3.87 -5.73 10.63
C ALA A 73 2.58 -5.62 9.80
N MET A 74 2.59 -4.71 8.84
CA MET A 74 1.46 -4.44 7.96
C MET A 74 1.42 -5.45 6.82
N PRO A 75 0.22 -5.81 6.33
CA PRO A 75 0.07 -6.62 5.13
C PRO A 75 0.86 -5.98 3.98
N SER A 76 1.59 -6.77 3.20
CA SER A 76 2.36 -6.27 2.06
C SER A 76 1.45 -5.77 0.93
N VAL A 77 1.99 -5.06 -0.07
CA VAL A 77 1.19 -4.68 -1.26
C VAL A 77 0.56 -5.93 -1.91
N GLN A 78 1.27 -7.06 -1.93
CA GLN A 78 0.78 -8.34 -2.47
C GLN A 78 -0.37 -8.91 -1.65
N GLU A 79 -0.26 -8.91 -0.31
CA GLU A 79 -1.32 -9.36 0.59
C GLU A 79 -2.56 -8.48 0.45
N ARG A 80 -2.38 -7.15 0.43
CA ARG A 80 -3.47 -6.19 0.21
C ARG A 80 -4.16 -6.39 -1.13
N LEU A 81 -3.41 -6.63 -2.21
CA LEU A 81 -4.01 -6.92 -3.52
C LEU A 81 -4.77 -8.25 -3.50
N HIS A 82 -4.20 -9.30 -2.91
CA HIS A 82 -4.85 -10.60 -2.78
C HIS A 82 -6.20 -10.47 -2.08
N ASP A 83 -6.26 -9.75 -0.97
CA ASP A 83 -7.50 -9.55 -0.21
C ASP A 83 -8.54 -8.77 -1.01
N ARG A 84 -8.13 -7.74 -1.77
CA ARG A 84 -9.03 -7.05 -2.70
C ARG A 84 -9.54 -7.99 -3.80
N VAL A 85 -8.68 -8.82 -4.38
CA VAL A 85 -9.08 -9.78 -5.42
C VAL A 85 -10.08 -10.83 -4.90
N LEU A 86 -10.07 -11.14 -3.60
CA LEU A 86 -11.10 -12.01 -3.00
C LEU A 86 -12.50 -11.41 -3.11
N GLU A 87 -12.64 -10.09 -3.14
CA GLU A 87 -13.94 -9.41 -3.26
C GLU A 87 -14.43 -9.32 -4.71
N ALA A 88 -13.57 -9.58 -5.70
CA ALA A 88 -13.94 -9.57 -7.11
C ALA A 88 -14.98 -10.65 -7.44
N GLN A 89 -15.68 -10.48 -8.56
CA GLN A 89 -16.59 -11.51 -9.06
C GLN A 89 -15.86 -12.85 -9.22
N GLY A 90 -16.50 -13.93 -8.75
CA GLY A 90 -15.98 -15.30 -8.89
C GLY A 90 -15.78 -15.67 -10.37
N GLY A 91 -14.67 -16.36 -10.66
CA GLY A 91 -14.40 -16.87 -12.01
C GLY A 91 -12.97 -17.36 -12.21
N PRO A 92 -12.65 -17.95 -13.37
CA PRO A 92 -11.33 -18.51 -13.67
C PRO A 92 -10.20 -17.49 -13.52
N LEU A 93 -10.35 -16.28 -14.09
CA LEU A 93 -9.34 -15.22 -14.01
C LEU A 93 -9.03 -14.81 -12.57
N ARG A 94 -10.04 -14.70 -11.70
CA ARG A 94 -9.85 -14.43 -10.28
C ARG A 94 -9.02 -15.53 -9.62
N ASN A 95 -9.36 -16.79 -9.88
CA ASN A 95 -8.69 -17.93 -9.25
C ASN A 95 -7.23 -18.06 -9.71
N GLU A 96 -6.96 -17.83 -11.00
CA GLU A 96 -5.61 -17.81 -11.56
C GLU A 96 -4.76 -16.70 -10.93
N LEU A 97 -5.28 -15.47 -10.85
CA LEU A 97 -4.58 -14.35 -10.23
C LEU A 97 -4.30 -14.65 -8.74
N LEU A 98 -5.26 -15.19 -8.00
CA LEU A 98 -5.06 -15.57 -6.60
C LEU A 98 -3.95 -16.63 -6.45
N ALA A 99 -3.87 -17.59 -7.37
CA ALA A 99 -2.80 -18.58 -7.36
C ALA A 99 -1.42 -17.94 -7.60
N VAL A 100 -1.33 -17.01 -8.57
CA VAL A 100 -0.11 -16.26 -8.88
C VAL A 100 0.33 -15.36 -7.71
N LEU A 101 -0.60 -14.70 -7.02
CA LEU A 101 -0.27 -13.88 -5.85
C LEU A 101 0.25 -14.74 -4.69
N ARG A 102 -0.26 -15.96 -4.51
CA ARG A 102 0.21 -16.91 -3.47
C ARG A 102 1.60 -17.48 -3.72
N THR A 103 2.17 -17.27 -4.91
CA THR A 103 3.57 -17.62 -5.20
C THR A 103 4.50 -16.42 -5.12
N GLY A 104 4.01 -15.26 -4.68
CA GLY A 104 4.82 -14.06 -4.49
C GLY A 104 5.07 -13.24 -5.73
N ALA A 105 4.13 -13.26 -6.68
CA ALA A 105 4.19 -12.41 -7.86
C ALA A 105 4.40 -10.93 -7.48
N LYS A 106 5.28 -10.28 -8.24
CA LYS A 106 5.59 -8.86 -8.06
C LYS A 106 4.44 -8.01 -8.60
N ILE A 107 4.17 -6.90 -7.92
CA ILE A 107 3.22 -5.89 -8.40
C ILE A 107 4.05 -4.79 -9.07
N ARG A 108 3.85 -4.59 -10.38
CA ARG A 108 4.62 -3.62 -11.18
C ARG A 108 4.07 -2.21 -11.08
N LEU A 109 2.77 -2.08 -10.87
CA LEU A 109 2.06 -0.81 -10.81
C LEU A 109 1.07 -0.86 -9.64
N TRP A 110 1.04 0.19 -8.83
CA TRP A 110 -0.02 0.43 -7.84
C TRP A 110 -0.26 1.95 -7.78
N VAL A 111 -1.19 2.42 -8.60
CA VAL A 111 -1.54 3.85 -8.68
C VAL A 111 -2.98 4.03 -8.21
N ASN A 112 -3.24 5.06 -7.42
CA ASN A 112 -4.57 5.45 -7.00
C ASN A 112 -4.80 6.91 -7.36
N GLY A 113 -5.81 7.21 -8.15
CA GLY A 113 -6.00 8.57 -8.61
C GLY A 113 -7.34 8.79 -9.27
N ASP A 114 -7.39 9.90 -10.02
CA ASP A 114 -8.46 10.14 -10.97
C ASP A 114 -8.54 8.96 -11.96
N PRO A 115 -9.74 8.43 -12.26
CA PRO A 115 -9.89 7.27 -13.14
C PRO A 115 -9.27 7.47 -14.53
N MET A 116 -9.40 8.66 -15.13
CA MET A 116 -8.90 8.92 -16.47
C MET A 116 -7.38 8.98 -16.51
N ASP A 117 -6.76 9.61 -15.51
CA ASP A 117 -5.30 9.62 -15.40
C ASP A 117 -4.76 8.23 -15.13
N THR A 118 -5.42 7.48 -14.23
CA THR A 118 -4.98 6.14 -13.81
C THR A 118 -5.06 5.13 -14.97
N LEU A 119 -6.11 5.19 -15.79
CA LEU A 119 -6.28 4.31 -16.95
C LEU A 119 -5.23 4.53 -18.06
N ARG A 120 -4.58 5.70 -18.14
CA ARG A 120 -3.48 5.91 -19.11
C ARG A 120 -2.26 5.04 -18.83
N HIS A 121 -2.10 4.57 -17.59
CA HIS A 121 -0.95 3.76 -17.20
C HIS A 121 -1.07 2.28 -17.57
N VAL A 122 -2.23 1.84 -18.07
CA VAL A 122 -2.47 0.47 -18.48
C VAL A 122 -2.70 0.43 -19.98
N ALA A 123 -1.68 -0.06 -20.68
CA ALA A 123 -1.70 -0.25 -22.12
C ALA A 123 -2.78 -1.28 -22.48
N ALA A 124 -3.85 -0.80 -23.12
CA ALA A 124 -4.92 -1.60 -23.72
C ALA A 124 -5.54 -2.67 -22.80
N LEU A 125 -6.42 -2.24 -21.91
CA LEU A 125 -7.43 -3.15 -21.36
C LEU A 125 -8.37 -3.56 -22.48
N GLU A 126 -8.54 -4.88 -22.70
CA GLU A 126 -9.49 -5.40 -23.69
C GLU A 126 -10.89 -4.84 -23.50
N ARG A 127 -11.28 -4.59 -22.24
CA ARG A 127 -12.55 -3.98 -21.88
C ARG A 127 -12.44 -3.28 -20.55
N VAL A 128 -12.77 -1.98 -20.53
CA VAL A 128 -13.06 -1.26 -19.29
C VAL A 128 -14.53 -1.50 -18.96
N PRO A 129 -14.88 -1.96 -17.74
CA PRO A 129 -16.27 -2.13 -17.35
C PRO A 129 -17.04 -0.81 -17.42
N GLU A 130 -18.33 -0.91 -17.74
CA GLU A 130 -19.25 0.22 -17.63
C GLU A 130 -19.26 0.75 -16.18
N GLY A 131 -19.33 2.06 -16.01
CA GLY A 131 -19.31 2.70 -14.69
C GLY A 131 -17.93 2.96 -14.07
N ILE A 132 -16.83 2.38 -14.58
CA ILE A 132 -15.48 2.65 -14.05
C ILE A 132 -15.05 4.11 -14.20
N ARG A 133 -15.59 4.83 -15.18
CA ARG A 133 -15.28 6.26 -15.37
C ARG A 133 -16.05 7.17 -14.41
N GLU A 134 -17.10 6.65 -13.78
CA GLU A 134 -17.97 7.40 -12.86
C GLU A 134 -17.54 7.26 -11.41
N VAL A 135 -16.59 6.37 -11.10
CA VAL A 135 -16.07 6.20 -9.75
C VAL A 135 -15.22 7.40 -9.34
N ARG A 136 -15.28 7.76 -8.06
CA ARG A 136 -14.54 8.92 -7.54
C ARG A 136 -13.02 8.75 -7.61
N ARG A 137 -12.53 7.56 -7.29
CA ARG A 137 -11.12 7.20 -7.38
C ARG A 137 -10.97 5.77 -7.87
N LEU A 138 -9.91 5.55 -8.65
CA LEU A 138 -9.58 4.26 -9.20
C LEU A 138 -8.16 3.89 -8.79
N GLY A 139 -8.02 2.72 -8.19
CA GLY A 139 -6.75 2.03 -8.08
C GLY A 139 -6.50 1.16 -9.31
N VAL A 140 -5.25 1.07 -9.76
CA VAL A 140 -4.84 0.09 -10.77
C VAL A 140 -3.62 -0.67 -10.27
N ALA A 141 -3.71 -2.00 -10.33
CA ALA A 141 -2.60 -2.90 -10.09
C ALA A 141 -2.26 -3.73 -11.32
N ALA A 142 -0.97 -3.93 -11.57
CA ALA A 142 -0.48 -4.78 -12.65
C ALA A 142 0.41 -5.90 -12.09
N VAL A 143 0.11 -7.15 -12.46
CA VAL A 143 0.76 -8.36 -11.93
C VAL A 143 1.29 -9.19 -13.10
N PRO A 144 2.58 -9.07 -13.44
CA PRO A 144 3.22 -9.93 -14.44
C PRO A 144 3.26 -11.39 -14.00
N HIS A 145 3.11 -12.29 -14.95
CA HIS A 145 3.29 -13.74 -14.79
C HIS A 145 3.83 -14.36 -16.10
N ASP A 146 4.21 -15.63 -16.06
CA ASP A 146 4.90 -16.30 -17.19
C ASP A 146 4.09 -16.36 -18.51
N GLY A 147 2.79 -16.04 -18.48
CA GLY A 147 1.90 -16.02 -19.63
C GLY A 147 1.30 -14.66 -19.97
N GLY A 148 1.77 -13.57 -19.36
CA GLY A 148 1.26 -12.22 -19.59
C GLY A 148 1.22 -11.36 -18.33
N GLU A 149 0.29 -10.40 -18.30
CA GLU A 149 0.09 -9.51 -17.16
C GLU A 149 -1.40 -9.46 -16.81
N PHE A 150 -1.72 -9.66 -15.54
CA PHE A 150 -3.06 -9.34 -15.03
C PHE A 150 -3.13 -7.85 -14.72
N VAL A 151 -4.26 -7.23 -15.07
CA VAL A 151 -4.62 -5.89 -14.61
C VAL A 151 -5.82 -5.99 -13.69
N VAL A 152 -5.71 -5.36 -12.53
CA VAL A 152 -6.79 -5.24 -11.56
C VAL A 152 -7.18 -3.78 -11.42
N LEU A 153 -8.44 -3.49 -11.71
CA LEU A 153 -9.08 -2.20 -11.44
C LEU A 153 -9.74 -2.26 -10.06
N LEU A 154 -9.42 -1.28 -9.22
CA LEU A 154 -9.82 -1.21 -7.81
C LEU A 154 -10.62 0.08 -7.58
N PRO A 155 -11.91 0.11 -7.96
CA PRO A 155 -12.74 1.28 -7.71
C PRO A 155 -12.90 1.51 -6.19
N GLU A 156 -12.81 2.77 -5.76
CA GLU A 156 -13.03 3.14 -4.36
C GLU A 156 -14.46 2.76 -3.91
N GLY A 157 -14.56 1.90 -2.89
CA GLY A 157 -15.84 1.41 -2.37
C GLY A 157 -16.58 0.42 -3.27
N GLY A 158 -15.97 -0.03 -4.38
CA GLY A 158 -16.58 -0.93 -5.34
C GLY A 158 -15.90 -2.30 -5.44
N THR A 159 -16.52 -3.17 -6.23
CA THR A 159 -16.01 -4.51 -6.54
C THR A 159 -14.83 -4.44 -7.53
N PRO A 160 -13.70 -5.10 -7.23
CA PRO A 160 -12.58 -5.12 -8.17
C PRO A 160 -12.91 -5.84 -9.47
N PHE A 161 -12.33 -5.34 -10.57
CA PHE A 161 -12.43 -5.95 -11.89
C PHE A 161 -11.06 -6.44 -12.34
N ILE A 162 -11.03 -7.65 -12.90
CA ILE A 162 -9.80 -8.34 -13.28
C ILE A 162 -9.85 -8.61 -14.78
N THR A 163 -8.77 -8.26 -15.46
CA THR A 163 -8.58 -8.55 -16.89
C THR A 163 -7.11 -8.89 -17.16
N ARG A 164 -6.79 -9.26 -18.41
CA ARG A 164 -5.42 -9.43 -18.87
C ARG A 164 -5.01 -8.23 -19.73
N ALA A 165 -3.74 -7.84 -19.64
CA ALA A 165 -3.16 -6.90 -20.58
C ALA A 165 -3.00 -7.57 -21.95
N GLN A 166 -3.19 -6.81 -23.04
CA GLN A 166 -2.89 -7.33 -24.37
C GLN A 166 -1.38 -7.55 -24.53
N SER A 167 -1.01 -8.71 -25.09
CA SER A 167 0.34 -8.90 -25.63
C SER A 167 0.43 -8.09 -26.92
N SER A 168 1.16 -6.97 -26.88
CA SER A 168 1.57 -6.22 -28.07
C SER A 168 2.57 -7.00 -28.92
#